data_AF-X8J5T7-F1
#
_entry.id   AF-X8J5T7-F1
#
_cell.length_a   1.000
_cell.length_b   1.000
_cell.length_c   1.000
_cell.angle_alpha   90.00
_cell.angle_beta   90.00
_cell.angle_gamma   90.00
#
_symmetry.space_group_name_H-M   'P 1'
#
loop_
_entity.id
_entity.type
_entity.pdbx_description
1 polymer ?
#
loop_
_entity_poly.entity_id
_entity_poly.type
_entity_poly.pdbx_seq_one_letter_code
_entity_poly.pdbx_strand_id
1 'polypeptide(L)'
;MRAVLGPKVPERIVKGYMNEMRDQWRGGGVAFDLGIIDTDATLAGMIWRNLFASRGSPAQTHTVPLASADDINLPCTLYKLVMHVRREVKRLEEIEDEDVRLGKIGEWGTVSSVRAPEGVLDLETGQTMGQAVRIGKQVAASG
;
A
#
# COMPACT_ATOMS: atom_id res chain seq x y z
N MET A 1 16.87 -17.26 -10.57
CA MET A 1 17.32 -17.45 -9.17
C MET A 1 18.82 -17.54 -8.98
N ARG A 2 19.56 -18.35 -9.75
CA ARG A 2 21.04 -18.37 -9.67
C ARG A 2 21.70 -17.01 -9.94
N ALA A 3 21.05 -16.15 -10.73
CA ALA A 3 21.48 -14.76 -10.93
C ALA A 3 21.41 -13.89 -9.65
N VAL A 4 20.49 -14.20 -8.73
CA VAL A 4 20.28 -13.44 -7.48
C VAL A 4 21.04 -14.07 -6.31
N LEU A 5 20.96 -15.39 -6.16
CA LEU A 5 21.57 -16.12 -5.06
C LEU A 5 23.05 -16.47 -5.31
N GLY A 6 23.50 -16.40 -6.56
CA GLY A 6 24.84 -16.75 -6.99
C GLY A 6 24.94 -18.10 -7.72
N PRO A 7 25.97 -18.29 -8.55
CA PRO A 7 26.06 -19.42 -9.49
C PRO A 7 26.26 -20.78 -8.80
N LYS A 8 26.93 -20.81 -7.65
CA LYS A 8 27.31 -22.05 -6.92
C LYS A 8 26.34 -22.46 -5.81
N VAL A 9 25.16 -21.84 -5.73
CA VAL A 9 24.20 -22.13 -4.66
C VAL A 9 23.63 -23.56 -4.80
N PRO A 10 23.54 -24.33 -3.70
CA PRO A 10 22.91 -25.64 -3.67
C PRO A 10 21.45 -25.61 -4.13
N GLU A 11 21.02 -26.62 -4.89
CA GLU A 11 19.67 -26.68 -5.46
C GLU A 11 18.57 -26.68 -4.38
N ARG A 12 18.84 -27.28 -3.22
CA ARG A 12 17.92 -27.25 -2.07
C ARG A 12 17.59 -25.82 -1.62
N ILE A 13 18.59 -24.93 -1.61
CA ILE A 13 18.41 -23.52 -1.22
C ILE A 13 17.63 -22.77 -2.28
N VAL A 14 17.95 -23.01 -3.57
CA VAL A 14 17.19 -22.42 -4.68
C VAL A 14 15.72 -22.82 -4.61
N LYS A 15 15.43 -24.10 -4.39
CA LYS A 15 14.07 -24.61 -4.25
C LYS A 15 13.36 -24.03 -3.01
N GLY A 16 14.05 -23.93 -1.89
CA GLY A 16 13.55 -23.28 -0.67
C GLY A 16 13.13 -21.84 -0.94
N TYR A 17 14.03 -21.04 -1.49
CA TYR A 17 13.78 -19.63 -1.84
C TYR A 17 12.64 -19.47 -2.86
N MET A 18 12.58 -20.33 -3.87
CA MET A 18 11.48 -20.30 -4.84
C MET A 18 10.12 -20.62 -4.21
N ASN A 19 10.08 -21.55 -3.27
CA ASN A 19 8.85 -21.85 -2.52
C ASN A 19 8.46 -20.66 -1.62
N GLU A 20 9.41 -20.09 -0.88
CA GLU A 20 9.16 -18.92 -0.04
C GLU A 20 8.65 -17.72 -0.85
N MET A 21 9.27 -17.42 -1.99
CA MET A 21 8.84 -16.33 -2.85
C MET A 21 7.44 -16.57 -3.45
N ARG A 22 7.13 -17.82 -3.81
CA ARG A 22 5.77 -18.20 -4.25
C ARG A 22 4.77 -17.99 -3.13
N ASP A 23 5.11 -18.38 -1.91
CA ASP A 23 4.21 -18.28 -0.76
C ASP A 23 4.00 -16.81 -0.36
N GLN A 24 5.03 -15.96 -0.46
CA GLN A 24 4.92 -14.50 -0.33
C GLN A 24 4.01 -13.90 -1.40
N TRP A 25 4.18 -14.28 -2.68
CA TRP A 25 3.36 -13.77 -3.77
C TRP A 25 1.87 -14.13 -3.57
N ARG A 26 1.59 -15.37 -3.15
CA ARG A 26 0.21 -15.81 -2.84
C ARG A 26 -0.37 -15.05 -1.64
N GLY A 27 0.40 -14.91 -0.57
CA GLY A 27 -0.03 -14.16 0.62
C GLY A 27 -0.31 -12.69 0.33
N GLY A 28 0.51 -12.06 -0.51
CA GLY A 28 0.30 -10.72 -1.02
C GLY A 28 -0.95 -10.62 -1.89
N GLY A 29 -1.14 -11.55 -2.83
CA GLY A 29 -2.33 -11.61 -3.69
C GLY A 29 -3.63 -11.61 -2.88
N VAL A 30 -3.77 -12.56 -1.95
CA VAL A 30 -4.96 -12.64 -1.07
C VAL A 30 -5.18 -11.36 -0.25
N ALA A 31 -4.10 -10.69 0.17
CA ALA A 31 -4.19 -9.42 0.87
C ALA A 31 -4.81 -8.32 0.01
N PHE A 32 -4.35 -8.19 -1.23
CA PHE A 32 -4.85 -7.17 -2.15
C PHE A 32 -6.26 -7.47 -2.61
N ASP A 33 -6.60 -8.75 -2.85
CA ASP A 33 -7.97 -9.16 -3.19
C ASP A 33 -8.95 -8.72 -2.10
N LEU A 34 -8.60 -8.99 -0.82
CA LEU A 34 -9.39 -8.53 0.32
C LEU A 34 -9.50 -7.00 0.39
N GLY A 35 -8.40 -6.29 0.13
CA GLY A 35 -8.40 -4.83 0.11
C GLY A 35 -9.28 -4.25 -1.00
N ILE A 36 -9.27 -4.85 -2.19
CA ILE A 36 -10.03 -4.38 -3.34
C ILE A 36 -11.55 -4.60 -3.14
N ILE A 37 -11.99 -5.69 -2.51
CA ILE A 37 -13.43 -5.94 -2.31
C ILE A 37 -14.03 -5.15 -1.13
N ASP A 38 -13.20 -4.70 -0.19
CA ASP A 38 -13.62 -4.05 1.05
C ASP A 38 -13.43 -2.52 0.98
N THR A 39 -13.23 -1.85 2.11
CA THR A 39 -13.07 -0.39 2.19
C THR A 39 -11.67 0.14 1.81
N ASP A 40 -11.58 1.44 1.53
CA ASP A 40 -10.30 2.13 1.30
C ASP A 40 -9.35 2.06 2.49
N ALA A 41 -9.88 2.05 3.72
CA ALA A 41 -9.06 1.87 4.93
C ALA A 41 -8.46 0.46 4.97
N THR A 42 -9.23 -0.56 4.60
CA THR A 42 -8.73 -1.93 4.47
C THR A 42 -7.66 -2.01 3.40
N LEU A 43 -7.91 -1.48 2.19
CA LEU A 43 -6.92 -1.46 1.11
C LEU A 43 -5.63 -0.72 1.50
N ALA A 44 -5.75 0.44 2.17
CA ALA A 44 -4.61 1.16 2.72
C ALA A 44 -3.79 0.30 3.68
N GLY A 45 -4.46 -0.43 4.59
CA GLY A 45 -3.80 -1.36 5.51
C GLY A 45 -3.12 -2.53 4.82
N MET A 46 -3.74 -3.10 3.78
CA MET A 46 -3.16 -4.18 2.97
C MET A 46 -1.94 -3.70 2.19
N ILE A 47 -2.01 -2.50 1.62
CA ILE A 47 -0.88 -1.84 0.95
C ILE A 47 0.25 -1.57 1.95
N TRP A 48 -0.08 -0.96 3.09
CA TRP A 48 0.88 -0.61 4.12
C TRP A 48 1.65 -1.83 4.64
N ARG A 49 0.96 -2.93 4.95
CA ARG A 49 1.63 -4.14 5.47
C ARG A 49 2.51 -4.83 4.42
N ASN A 50 2.12 -4.81 3.15
CA ASN A 50 2.80 -5.59 2.10
C ASN A 50 3.90 -4.80 1.37
N LEU A 51 3.70 -3.50 1.09
CA LEU A 51 4.67 -2.68 0.37
C LEU A 51 5.66 -1.99 1.31
N PHE A 52 5.19 -1.59 2.50
CA PHE A 52 5.99 -0.84 3.46
C PHE A 52 6.41 -1.69 4.66
N ALA A 53 6.14 -3.01 4.64
CA ALA A 53 6.41 -3.94 5.74
C ALA A 53 5.83 -3.48 7.10
N SER A 54 4.69 -2.77 7.07
CA SER A 54 4.07 -2.12 8.24
C SER A 54 4.97 -1.06 8.90
N ARG A 55 5.91 -0.51 8.12
CA ARG A 55 6.83 0.55 8.56
C ARG A 55 6.43 1.88 7.92
N GLY A 56 7.14 2.92 8.32
CA GLY A 56 7.15 4.22 7.66
C GLY A 56 7.64 4.15 6.21
N SER A 57 7.63 5.30 5.53
CA SER A 57 8.33 5.41 4.25
C SER A 57 9.82 5.13 4.51
N PRO A 58 10.51 4.29 3.72
CA PRO A 58 11.91 4.01 3.96
C PRO A 58 12.68 5.33 3.86
N ALA A 59 13.20 5.79 5.00
CA ALA A 59 14.05 6.96 5.06
C ALA A 59 15.15 6.80 4.01
N GLN A 60 15.23 7.73 3.05
CA GLN A 60 16.43 7.86 2.25
C GLN A 60 17.57 8.08 3.25
N THR A 61 18.49 7.12 3.32
CA THR A 61 19.52 7.02 4.35
C THR A 61 20.21 8.37 4.56
N HIS A 62 20.05 8.99 5.75
CA HIS A 62 21.09 9.38 6.70
C HIS A 62 20.47 10.18 7.86
N THR A 63 20.78 9.77 9.10
CA THR A 63 20.50 10.41 10.41
C THR A 63 19.06 10.40 10.97
N VAL A 64 18.91 9.82 12.17
CA VAL A 64 17.71 9.78 13.05
C VAL A 64 17.94 10.87 14.13
N PRO A 65 16.95 11.61 14.70
CA PRO A 65 15.66 11.08 15.15
C PRO A 65 14.40 11.97 15.01
N LEU A 66 13.26 11.31 15.23
CA LEU A 66 11.87 11.79 15.21
C LEU A 66 11.29 11.94 13.79
N ALA A 67 10.48 10.97 13.37
CA ALA A 67 9.69 10.93 12.13
C ALA A 67 10.39 11.67 10.97
N SER A 68 11.28 10.97 10.26
CA SER A 68 11.84 11.49 9.01
C SER A 68 10.71 12.09 8.18
N ALA A 69 10.92 13.22 7.50
CA ALA A 69 9.89 13.90 6.72
C ALA A 69 9.10 12.98 5.76
N ASP A 70 9.68 11.83 5.41
CA ASP A 70 9.08 10.74 4.64
C ASP A 70 7.93 10.01 5.39
N ASP A 71 7.96 9.89 6.72
CA ASP A 71 6.89 9.30 7.54
C ASP A 71 5.65 10.21 7.60
N ILE A 72 5.87 11.53 7.60
CA ILE A 72 4.80 12.54 7.54
C ILE A 72 4.05 12.45 6.20
N ASN A 73 4.74 12.00 5.14
CA ASN A 73 4.15 11.82 3.80
C ASN A 73 3.53 10.43 3.59
N LEU A 74 3.69 9.49 4.51
CA LEU A 74 3.13 8.14 4.36
C LEU A 74 1.59 8.16 4.21
N PRO A 75 0.80 8.90 5.02
CA PRO A 75 -0.65 8.96 4.85
C PRO A 75 -1.06 9.46 3.47
N CYS A 76 -0.43 10.54 2.99
CA CYS A 76 -0.66 11.08 1.63
C CYS A 76 -0.28 10.07 0.54
N THR A 77 0.82 9.34 0.72
CA THR A 77 1.31 8.35 -0.25
C THR A 77 0.39 7.14 -0.31
N LEU A 78 -0.04 6.62 0.85
CA LEU A 78 -1.01 5.54 0.94
C LEU A 78 -2.34 5.94 0.30
N TYR A 79 -2.82 7.16 0.58
CA TYR A 79 -4.04 7.69 -0.06
C TYR A 79 -3.92 7.70 -1.58
N LYS A 80 -2.84 8.28 -2.13
CA LYS A 80 -2.63 8.33 -3.58
C LYS A 80 -2.58 6.94 -4.19
N LEU A 81 -1.96 5.98 -3.51
CA LEU A 81 -1.86 4.60 -4.00
C LEU A 81 -3.21 3.88 -3.96
N VAL A 82 -3.99 4.02 -2.87
CA VAL A 82 -5.35 3.48 -2.76
C VAL A 82 -6.23 4.02 -3.88
N MET A 83 -6.28 5.33 -4.03
CA MET A 83 -7.11 5.97 -5.05
C MET A 83 -6.66 5.63 -6.47
N HIS A 84 -5.35 5.46 -6.68
CA HIS A 84 -4.83 4.95 -7.94
C HIS A 84 -5.35 3.54 -8.19
N VAL A 85 -5.21 2.61 -7.25
CA VAL A 85 -5.73 1.23 -7.38
C VAL A 85 -7.23 1.23 -7.66
N ARG A 86 -8.03 2.03 -6.93
CA ARG A 86 -9.48 2.14 -7.17
C ARG A 86 -9.81 2.61 -8.58
N ARG A 87 -9.11 3.64 -9.07
CA ARG A 87 -9.29 4.13 -10.44
C ARG A 87 -8.95 3.05 -11.45
N GLU A 88 -7.83 2.35 -11.27
CA GLU A 88 -7.39 1.35 -12.22
C GLU A 88 -8.29 0.09 -12.20
N VAL A 89 -8.79 -0.34 -11.04
CA VAL A 89 -9.76 -1.45 -10.96
C VAL A 89 -11.02 -1.11 -11.75
N LYS A 90 -11.60 0.08 -11.52
CA LYS A 90 -12.76 0.53 -12.28
C LYS A 90 -12.47 0.60 -13.79
N ARG A 91 -11.30 1.11 -14.17
CA ARG A 91 -10.86 1.16 -15.57
C ARG A 91 -10.78 -0.24 -16.18
N LEU A 92 -10.28 -1.23 -15.45
CA LEU A 92 -10.18 -2.62 -15.91
C LEU A 92 -11.55 -3.28 -16.06
N GLU A 93 -12.51 -2.96 -15.20
CA GLU A 93 -13.91 -3.42 -15.30
C GLU A 93 -14.61 -2.91 -16.57
N GLU A 94 -14.17 -1.77 -17.11
CA GLU A 94 -14.74 -1.16 -18.32
C GLU A 94 -14.16 -1.75 -19.63
N ILE A 95 -13.14 -2.61 -19.56
CA ILE A 95 -12.51 -3.22 -20.75
C ILE A 95 -13.33 -4.43 -21.23
N GLU A 96 -13.58 -4.52 -22.53
CA GLU A 96 -14.26 -5.68 -23.14
C GLU A 96 -13.41 -6.95 -23.06
N ASP A 97 -14.03 -8.10 -22.79
CA ASP A 97 -13.37 -9.41 -22.70
C ASP A 97 -12.56 -9.75 -23.97
N GLU A 98 -13.02 -9.35 -25.16
CA GLU A 98 -12.30 -9.58 -26.41
C GLU A 98 -11.00 -8.78 -26.49
N ASP A 99 -11.01 -7.55 -25.99
CA ASP A 99 -9.80 -6.73 -25.89
C ASP A 99 -8.84 -7.26 -24.82
N VAL A 100 -9.37 -7.78 -23.69
CA VAL A 100 -8.57 -8.50 -22.69
C VAL A 100 -7.91 -9.73 -23.30
N ARG A 101 -8.67 -10.54 -24.07
CA ARG A 101 -8.16 -11.74 -24.77
C ARG A 101 -7.04 -11.40 -25.76
N LEU A 102 -7.13 -10.25 -26.41
CA LEU A 102 -6.11 -9.74 -27.34
C LEU A 102 -4.95 -9.00 -26.64
N GLY A 103 -4.98 -8.89 -25.31
CA GLY A 103 -3.96 -8.19 -24.52
C GLY A 103 -4.00 -6.67 -24.63
N LYS A 104 -5.08 -6.10 -25.17
CA LYS A 104 -5.28 -4.66 -25.36
C LYS A 104 -5.84 -4.01 -24.10
N ILE A 105 -5.05 -4.01 -23.04
CA ILE A 105 -5.48 -3.49 -21.72
C ILE A 105 -5.28 -1.98 -21.56
N GLY A 106 -4.78 -1.28 -22.57
CA GLY A 106 -4.47 0.15 -22.54
C GLY A 106 -3.22 0.50 -21.71
N GLU A 107 -3.06 1.77 -21.37
CA GLU A 107 -1.97 2.28 -20.54
C GLU A 107 -2.42 2.46 -19.09
N TRP A 108 -1.54 2.12 -18.16
CA TRP A 108 -1.77 2.39 -16.74
C TRP A 108 -1.59 3.88 -16.45
N GLY A 109 -2.50 4.46 -15.68
CA GLY A 109 -2.29 5.83 -15.20
C GLY A 109 -1.12 5.90 -14.20
N THR A 110 -0.61 7.10 -13.92
CA THR A 110 0.42 7.30 -12.89
C THR A 110 -0.21 7.55 -11.52
N VAL A 111 0.44 7.13 -10.43
CA VAL A 111 0.03 7.47 -9.05
C VAL A 111 0.09 8.99 -8.81
N SER A 112 1.06 9.67 -9.42
CA SER A 112 1.27 11.11 -9.30
C SER A 112 0.12 11.96 -9.84
N SER A 113 -0.71 11.40 -10.74
CA SER A 113 -1.88 12.12 -11.26
C SER A 113 -3.05 12.17 -10.28
N VAL A 114 -2.98 11.41 -9.18
CA VAL A 114 -3.98 11.47 -8.11
C VAL A 114 -3.70 12.68 -7.22
N ARG A 115 -4.66 13.62 -7.20
CA ARG A 115 -4.64 14.76 -6.27
C ARG A 115 -5.03 14.26 -4.87
N ALA A 116 -4.21 14.57 -3.87
CA ALA A 116 -4.57 14.36 -2.48
C ALA A 116 -5.67 15.36 -2.06
N PRO A 117 -6.64 14.97 -1.22
CA PRO A 117 -7.70 15.86 -0.78
C PRO A 117 -7.10 17.05 -0.03
N GLU A 118 -7.69 18.23 -0.25
CA GLU A 118 -7.28 19.47 0.40
C GLU A 118 -7.41 19.30 1.93
N GLY A 119 -6.38 19.70 2.68
CA GLY A 119 -6.34 19.64 4.15
C GLY A 119 -5.58 18.47 4.79
N VAL A 120 -5.05 17.49 4.03
CA VAL A 120 -4.22 16.41 4.61
C VAL A 120 -2.79 16.87 4.95
N LEU A 121 -2.33 17.97 4.34
CA LEU A 121 -1.06 18.60 4.68
C LEU A 121 -1.14 19.46 5.96
N ASP A 122 -2.35 19.78 6.42
CA ASP A 122 -2.57 20.52 7.66
C ASP A 122 -2.58 19.52 8.82
N LEU A 123 -1.38 19.22 9.33
CA LEU A 123 -1.15 18.35 10.48
C LEU A 123 -2.05 18.71 11.69
N GLU A 124 -2.44 19.99 11.80
CA GLU A 124 -3.35 20.50 12.83
C GLU A 124 -4.79 19.97 12.71
N THR A 125 -5.30 19.77 11.48
CA THR A 125 -6.66 19.28 11.21
C THR A 125 -6.78 17.79 11.55
N GLY A 126 -5.74 17.00 11.25
CA GLY A 126 -5.66 15.59 11.62
C GLY A 126 -5.50 15.38 13.14
N GLN A 127 -4.73 16.24 13.81
CA GLN A 127 -4.56 16.21 15.27
C GLN A 127 -5.84 16.61 16.01
N THR A 128 -6.57 17.61 15.53
CA THR A 128 -7.86 18.04 16.12
C THR A 128 -8.94 16.97 15.97
N MET A 129 -9.04 16.28 14.83
CA MET A 129 -9.92 15.11 14.69
C MET A 129 -9.53 13.97 15.65
N GLY A 130 -8.23 13.68 15.78
CA GLY A 130 -7.75 12.64 16.69
C GLY A 130 -7.98 12.96 18.18
N GLN A 131 -7.84 14.22 18.58
CA GLN A 131 -8.14 14.71 19.94
C GLN A 131 -9.63 14.65 20.24
N ALA A 132 -10.50 15.06 19.30
CA ALA A 132 -11.94 14.99 19.47
C ALA A 132 -12.43 13.55 19.74
N VAL A 133 -11.88 12.58 19.01
CA VAL A 133 -12.20 11.15 19.20
C VAL A 133 -11.72 10.63 20.56
N ARG A 134 -10.54 11.05 21.04
CA ARG A 134 -10.05 10.67 22.38
C ARG A 134 -10.88 11.28 23.51
N ILE A 135 -11.26 12.56 23.37
CA ILE A 135 -12.09 13.26 24.35
C ILE A 135 -13.48 12.61 24.44
N GLY A 136 -14.11 12.30 23.31
CA GLY A 136 -15.41 11.60 23.30
C GLY A 136 -15.36 10.24 24.00
N LYS A 137 -14.25 9.51 23.88
CA LYS A 137 -14.06 8.20 24.54
C LYS A 137 -13.81 8.31 26.04
N GLN A 138 -13.21 9.41 26.52
CA GLN A 138 -13.04 9.68 27.97
C GLN A 138 -14.34 10.14 28.65
N VAL A 139 -15.16 10.94 27.96
CA VAL A 139 -16.46 11.39 28.48
C VAL A 139 -17.44 10.22 28.58
N ALA A 140 -17.43 9.29 27.61
CA ALA A 140 -18.28 8.09 27.66
C ALA A 140 -17.85 7.04 28.71
N ALA A 141 -16.64 7.13 29.26
CA ALA A 141 -16.13 6.22 30.29
C ALA A 141 -16.28 6.77 31.72
N SER A 142 -16.77 8.00 31.88
CA SER A 142 -16.84 8.72 33.16
C SER A 142 -18.27 9.07 33.60
N GLY A 143 -19.30 8.53 32.93
CA GLY A 143 -20.72 8.66 33.29
C GLY A 143 -21.37 7.30 33.39
#